data_AF-A0A1B6M052-F1
#
_entry.id   AF-A0A1B6M052-F1
#
_cell.length_a   1.000
_cell.length_b   1.000
_cell.length_c   1.000
_cell.angle_alpha   90.00
_cell.angle_beta   90.00
_cell.angle_gamma   90.00
#
_symmetry.space_group_name_H-M   'P 1'
#
loop_
_entity.id
_entity.type
_entity.pdbx_description
1 polymer ?
#
loop_
_entity_poly.entity_id
_entity_poly.type
_entity_poly.pdbx_seq_one_letter_code
_entity_poly.pdbx_strand_id
1 'polypeptide(L)'
;MLPKRTLAAQNECITGTKLAKDRITIALCSNANGSHKMPLFVIGKSKKPRAFKNINMASLPVYYRNQKSAWMDSALFKEWFFDQFVPAVTKHLEDKNLPKRAILVLDNATSHPSEEELKKGEIKAIFLLANVTSLIQPMDQGVIEWLKRRYRRIYIGSI
;
A
#
# COMPACT_ATOMS: atom_id res chain seq x y z
N MET A 1 3.93 -6.19 16.75
CA MET A 1 3.87 -4.77 17.14
C MET A 1 5.25 -4.34 17.61
N LEU A 2 5.62 -3.06 17.53
CA LEU A 2 6.62 -2.54 18.49
C LEU A 2 6.09 -2.83 19.91
N PRO A 3 6.94 -2.92 20.94
CA PRO A 3 6.45 -3.04 22.30
C PRO A 3 5.36 -1.99 22.53
N LYS A 4 4.14 -2.45 22.83
CA LYS A 4 3.01 -1.56 23.16
C LYS A 4 3.17 -0.93 24.55
N ARG A 5 4.15 -1.42 25.32
CA ARG A 5 4.44 -1.00 26.68
C ARG A 5 5.93 -0.73 26.80
N THR A 6 6.25 0.41 27.39
CA THR A 6 7.58 0.74 27.89
C THR A 6 7.94 -0.27 28.96
N LEU A 7 9.04 -1.00 28.81
CA LEU A 7 9.64 -1.72 29.93
C LEU A 7 10.38 -0.65 30.75
N ALA A 8 9.73 -0.15 31.79
CA ALA A 8 10.40 0.67 32.79
C ALA A 8 11.14 -0.26 33.76
N ALA A 9 12.43 -0.04 33.97
CA ALA A 9 13.09 -0.57 35.15
C ALA A 9 12.43 0.02 36.40
N GLN A 10 12.36 -0.73 37.51
CA GLN A 10 11.58 -0.41 38.71
C GLN A 10 11.84 0.98 39.33
N ASN A 11 12.86 1.73 38.90
CA ASN A 11 13.27 3.01 39.48
C ASN A 11 13.36 4.20 38.50
N GLU A 12 12.79 4.13 37.29
CA GLU A 12 12.75 5.29 36.38
C GLU A 12 11.38 5.97 36.33
N CYS A 13 11.32 7.26 36.69
CA CYS A 13 10.15 8.10 36.46
C CYS A 13 10.10 8.50 34.98
N ILE A 14 9.50 7.64 34.15
CA ILE A 14 9.36 7.92 32.72
C ILE A 14 8.13 8.81 32.53
N THR A 15 8.34 10.13 32.45
CA THR A 15 7.34 11.07 31.92
C THR A 15 6.89 10.59 30.54
N GLY A 16 5.58 10.39 30.36
CA GLY A 16 4.96 9.72 29.22
C GLY A 16 5.56 10.10 27.86
N THR A 17 6.49 9.29 27.36
CA THR A 17 7.03 9.42 26.01
C THR A 17 5.92 9.08 25.03
N LYS A 18 5.31 10.11 24.44
CA LYS A 18 4.38 9.97 23.32
C LYS A 18 5.13 9.24 22.21
N LEU A 19 4.83 7.95 22.01
CA LEU A 19 5.37 7.15 20.91
C LEU A 19 5.25 7.99 19.64
N ALA A 20 6.38 8.27 18.98
CA ALA A 20 6.39 8.96 17.71
C ALA A 20 5.46 8.21 16.76
N LYS A 21 4.32 8.82 16.40
CA LYS A 21 3.38 8.28 15.42
C LYS A 21 3.95 8.49 14.04
N ASP A 22 5.09 7.87 13.77
CA ASP A 22 5.59 7.75 12.41
C ASP A 22 4.77 6.68 11.70
N ARG A 23 4.24 7.10 10.55
CA ARG A 23 3.34 6.29 9.74
C ARG A 23 3.84 6.30 8.31
N ILE A 24 3.77 5.12 7.72
CA ILE A 24 3.87 4.88 6.30
C ILE A 24 2.65 4.04 5.91
N THR A 25 1.99 4.40 4.82
CA THR A 25 0.92 3.59 4.24
C THR A 25 1.50 2.84 3.04
N ILE A 26 1.13 1.57 2.91
CA ILE A 26 1.56 0.71 1.81
C ILE A 26 0.32 0.03 1.24
N ALA A 27 0.06 0.24 -0.04
CA ALA A 27 -0.97 -0.49 -0.78
C ALA A 27 -0.33 -1.55 -1.68
N LEU A 28 -0.95 -2.73 -1.69
CA LEU A 28 -0.55 -3.90 -2.44
C LEU A 28 -1.57 -4.19 -3.52
N CYS A 29 -1.10 -4.62 -4.69
CA CYS A 29 -1.97 -5.04 -5.78
C CYS A 29 -1.30 -6.19 -6.53
N SER A 30 -2.09 -7.21 -6.85
CA SER A 30 -1.65 -8.39 -7.60
C SER A 30 -2.86 -8.98 -8.32
N ASN A 31 -2.62 -9.70 -9.40
CA ASN A 31 -3.66 -10.54 -9.99
C ASN A 31 -3.98 -11.76 -9.10
N ALA A 32 -5.10 -12.43 -9.40
CA ALA A 32 -5.69 -13.46 -8.55
C ALA A 32 -4.75 -14.64 -8.23
N ASN A 33 -3.89 -15.04 -9.17
CA ASN A 33 -2.94 -16.15 -8.97
C ASN A 33 -1.55 -15.70 -8.49
N GLY A 34 -1.33 -14.40 -8.27
CA GLY A 34 -0.06 -13.87 -7.79
C GLY A 34 1.06 -13.78 -8.84
N SER A 35 0.80 -14.08 -10.12
CA SER A 35 1.83 -14.06 -11.18
C SER A 35 2.20 -12.65 -11.65
N HIS A 36 1.31 -11.67 -11.48
CA HIS A 36 1.55 -10.27 -11.78
C HIS A 36 1.33 -9.43 -10.53
N LYS A 37 2.44 -8.94 -9.96
CA LYS A 37 2.46 -8.12 -8.74
C LYS A 37 2.84 -6.70 -9.12
N MET A 38 2.02 -5.73 -8.71
CA MET A 38 2.33 -4.33 -8.87
C MET A 38 3.48 -3.91 -7.94
N PRO A 39 4.31 -2.92 -8.32
CA PRO A 39 5.18 -2.22 -7.37
C PRO A 39 4.37 -1.71 -6.17
N LEU A 40 4.97 -1.75 -4.98
CA LEU A 40 4.31 -1.25 -3.77
C LEU A 40 3.99 0.23 -3.92
N PHE A 41 2.75 0.62 -3.63
CA PHE A 41 2.39 2.02 -3.51
C PHE A 41 2.64 2.48 -2.09
N VAL A 42 3.67 3.30 -1.89
CA VAL A 42 4.15 3.75 -0.59
C VAL A 42 3.83 5.24 -0.40
N ILE A 43 3.15 5.56 0.70
CA ILE A 43 2.81 6.94 1.08
C ILE A 43 3.49 7.28 2.41
N GLY A 44 4.41 8.24 2.36
CA GLY A 44 5.05 8.82 3.54
C GLY A 44 4.60 10.25 3.83
N LYS A 45 5.07 10.83 4.95
CA LYS A 45 4.76 12.22 5.30
C LYS A 45 5.52 13.24 4.44
N SER A 46 6.82 13.00 4.27
CA SER A 46 7.72 13.92 3.58
C SER A 46 7.87 13.54 2.10
N LYS A 47 7.99 14.53 1.22
CA LYS A 47 8.31 14.29 -0.20
C LYS A 47 9.65 13.54 -0.38
N LYS A 48 10.65 13.91 0.43
CA LYS A 48 11.93 13.20 0.53
C LYS A 48 12.29 13.00 2.01
N PRO A 49 11.98 11.84 2.60
CA PRO A 49 12.41 11.48 3.96
C PRO A 49 13.91 11.67 4.15
N ARG A 50 14.32 12.06 5.37
CA ARG A 50 15.75 12.22 5.71
C ARG A 50 16.55 10.94 5.52
N ALA A 51 15.93 9.78 5.72
CA ALA A 51 16.52 8.46 5.44
C ALA A 51 16.91 8.26 3.96
N PHE A 52 16.37 9.07 3.04
CA PHE A 52 16.68 9.05 1.62
C PHE A 52 17.50 10.27 1.17
N LYS A 53 18.15 10.98 2.10
CA LYS A 53 19.17 11.98 1.77
C LYS A 53 20.26 11.26 0.98
N ASN A 54 20.55 11.69 -0.25
CA ASN A 54 21.47 11.05 -1.21
C ASN A 54 20.96 9.79 -1.92
N ILE A 55 19.70 9.39 -1.70
CA ILE A 55 19.07 8.34 -2.52
C ILE A 55 18.25 9.01 -3.63
N ASN A 56 18.35 8.47 -4.84
CA ASN A 56 17.45 8.80 -5.92
C ASN A 56 16.11 8.10 -5.68
N MET A 57 15.06 8.87 -5.37
CA MET A 57 13.74 8.31 -5.11
C MET A 57 13.17 7.57 -6.32
N ALA A 58 13.53 7.98 -7.53
CA ALA A 58 13.07 7.36 -8.77
C ALA A 58 13.71 5.99 -9.05
N SER A 59 14.84 5.67 -8.40
CA SER A 59 15.47 4.35 -8.54
C SER A 59 14.95 3.33 -7.52
N LEU A 60 14.05 3.73 -6.62
CA LEU A 60 13.45 2.81 -5.66
C LEU A 60 12.45 1.89 -6.39
N PRO A 61 12.37 0.60 -6.04
CA PRO A 61 11.43 -0.34 -6.66
C PRO A 61 10.00 -0.20 -6.09
N VAL A 62 9.58 1.04 -5.81
CA VAL A 62 8.28 1.37 -5.23
C VAL A 62 7.73 2.61 -5.89
N TYR A 63 6.41 2.71 -5.97
CA TYR A 63 5.75 3.95 -6.32
C TYR A 63 5.60 4.81 -5.05
N TYR A 64 6.45 5.82 -4.88
CA TYR A 64 6.42 6.67 -3.68
C TYR A 64 5.64 7.96 -3.90
N ARG A 65 4.75 8.28 -2.96
CA ARG A 65 4.11 9.60 -2.82
C ARG A 65 4.15 10.10 -1.39
N ASN A 66 3.86 11.38 -1.22
CA ASN A 66 3.78 11.99 0.10
C ASN A 66 2.42 12.63 0.36
N GLN A 67 1.96 12.49 1.59
CA GLN A 67 0.71 13.06 2.07
C GLN A 67 0.96 13.49 3.52
N LYS A 68 0.50 14.67 3.96
CA LYS A 68 0.89 15.23 5.28
C LYS A 68 0.61 14.30 6.45
N SER A 69 -0.48 13.55 6.39
CA SER A 69 -0.79 12.54 7.40
C SER A 69 -0.15 11.18 7.08
N ALA A 70 0.27 10.91 5.84
CA ALA A 70 0.63 9.61 5.30
C ALA A 70 -0.55 8.61 5.27
N TRP A 71 -1.78 9.11 5.11
CA TRP A 71 -2.94 8.29 4.71
C TRP A 71 -3.03 8.26 3.19
N MET A 72 -3.76 7.27 2.68
CA MET A 72 -4.25 7.27 1.30
C MET A 72 -5.43 8.25 1.18
N ASP A 73 -5.52 8.94 0.05
CA ASP A 73 -6.67 9.75 -0.33
C ASP A 73 -7.09 9.45 -1.79
N SER A 74 -8.27 9.93 -2.17
CA SER A 74 -8.87 9.67 -3.48
C SER A 74 -8.01 10.17 -4.64
N ALA A 75 -7.37 11.34 -4.49
CA ALA A 75 -6.51 11.90 -5.53
C ALA A 75 -5.27 11.03 -5.76
N LEU A 76 -4.60 10.60 -4.69
CA LEU A 76 -3.45 9.71 -4.75
C LEU A 76 -3.81 8.34 -5.31
N PHE A 77 -4.98 7.81 -4.94
CA PHE A 77 -5.45 6.52 -5.48
C PHE A 77 -5.74 6.62 -6.97
N LYS A 78 -6.43 7.69 -7.40
CA LYS A 78 -6.77 7.94 -8.81
C LYS A 78 -5.50 8.10 -9.65
N GLU A 79 -4.53 8.86 -9.16
CA GLU A 79 -3.21 9.00 -9.78
C GLU A 79 -2.53 7.63 -9.93
N TRP A 80 -2.45 6.83 -8.86
CA TRP A 80 -1.89 5.48 -8.93
C TRP A 80 -2.63 4.58 -9.93
N PHE A 81 -3.97 4.66 -9.98
CA PHE A 81 -4.77 3.87 -10.91
C PHE A 81 -4.41 4.18 -12.38
N PHE A 82 -4.40 5.46 -12.75
CA PHE A 82 -4.15 5.85 -14.15
C PHE A 82 -2.68 5.79 -14.55
N ASP A 83 -1.76 6.13 -13.65
CA ASP A 83 -0.35 6.28 -13.97
C ASP A 83 0.45 5.00 -13.74
N GLN A 84 -0.02 4.10 -12.87
CA GLN A 84 0.69 2.86 -12.54
C GLN A 84 -0.12 1.61 -12.91
N PHE A 85 -1.34 1.48 -12.40
CA PHE A 85 -2.13 0.26 -12.57
C PHE A 85 -2.51 0.01 -14.05
N VAL A 86 -3.13 0.98 -14.72
CA VAL A 86 -3.57 0.78 -16.12
C VAL A 86 -2.40 0.47 -17.06
N PRO A 87 -1.26 1.20 -17.06
CA PRO A 87 -0.14 0.89 -17.93
C PRO A 87 0.48 -0.48 -17.64
N ALA A 88 0.67 -0.83 -16.37
CA ALA A 88 1.28 -2.10 -15.98
C ALA A 88 0.41 -3.30 -16.37
N VAL A 89 -0.91 -3.21 -16.13
CA VAL A 89 -1.86 -4.26 -16.49
C VAL A 89 -1.99 -4.37 -18.01
N THR A 90 -2.04 -3.25 -18.73
CA THR A 90 -2.09 -3.26 -20.19
C THR A 90 -0.88 -3.98 -20.77
N LYS A 91 0.33 -3.62 -20.31
CA LYS A 91 1.58 -4.26 -20.73
C LYS A 91 1.58 -5.75 -20.40
N HIS A 92 1.15 -6.13 -19.19
CA HIS A 92 1.10 -7.53 -18.80
C HIS A 92 0.16 -8.37 -19.69
N LEU A 93 -1.00 -7.80 -20.06
CA LEU A 93 -1.94 -8.47 -20.95
C LEU A 93 -1.39 -8.58 -22.38
N GLU A 94 -0.73 -7.52 -22.88
CA GLU A 94 -0.03 -7.54 -24.18
C GLU A 94 1.06 -8.60 -24.23
N ASP A 95 1.93 -8.65 -23.21
CA ASP A 95 3.01 -9.64 -23.09
C ASP A 95 2.47 -11.09 -23.04
N LYS A 96 1.21 -11.27 -22.63
CA LYS A 96 0.51 -12.56 -22.57
C LYS A 96 -0.39 -12.82 -23.77
N ASN A 97 -0.43 -11.90 -24.74
CA ASN A 97 -1.33 -11.94 -25.90
C ASN A 97 -2.82 -12.10 -25.49
N LEU A 98 -3.22 -11.40 -24.44
CA LEU A 98 -4.59 -11.40 -23.91
C LEU A 98 -5.33 -10.10 -24.26
N PRO A 99 -6.67 -10.12 -24.33
CA PRO A 99 -7.46 -8.90 -24.47
C PRO A 99 -7.17 -7.93 -23.32
N LYS A 100 -7.15 -6.61 -23.63
CA LYS A 100 -6.91 -5.52 -22.67
C LYS A 100 -8.11 -5.25 -21.75
N ARG A 101 -8.59 -6.30 -21.07
CA ARG A 101 -9.73 -6.27 -20.15
C ARG A 101 -9.29 -6.77 -18.79
N ALA A 102 -9.51 -5.96 -17.76
CA ALA A 102 -9.16 -6.30 -16.40
C ALA A 102 -10.08 -5.63 -15.40
N ILE A 103 -10.24 -6.26 -14.24
CA ILE A 103 -11.02 -5.76 -13.13
C ILE A 103 -10.10 -5.62 -11.92
N LEU A 104 -10.04 -4.42 -11.36
CA LEU A 104 -9.45 -4.16 -10.05
C LEU A 104 -10.53 -4.31 -8.98
N VAL A 105 -10.37 -5.28 -8.09
CA VAL A 105 -11.32 -5.50 -6.99
C VAL A 105 -10.86 -4.72 -5.77
N LEU A 106 -11.71 -3.84 -5.24
CA LEU A 106 -11.43 -2.97 -4.09
C LEU A 106 -12.37 -3.24 -2.92
N ASP A 107 -11.90 -2.94 -1.71
CA ASP A 107 -12.78 -2.82 -0.55
C ASP A 107 -13.46 -1.46 -0.50
N ASN A 108 -14.54 -1.36 0.28
CA ASN A 108 -15.36 -0.16 0.40
C ASN A 108 -14.74 0.89 1.34
N ALA A 109 -13.49 1.29 1.07
CA ALA A 109 -12.78 2.32 1.83
C ALA A 109 -13.12 3.73 1.31
N THR A 110 -13.31 4.69 2.23
CA THR A 110 -13.65 6.09 1.89
C THR A 110 -12.57 6.82 1.09
N SER A 111 -11.34 6.29 1.08
CA SER A 111 -10.24 6.82 0.29
C SER A 111 -10.31 6.44 -1.19
N HIS A 112 -11.22 5.56 -1.59
CA HIS A 112 -11.34 5.12 -2.98
C HIS A 112 -12.31 6.02 -3.77
N PRO A 113 -11.91 6.51 -4.96
CA PRO A 113 -12.82 7.16 -5.91
C PRO A 113 -13.95 6.22 -6.35
N SER A 114 -15.02 6.76 -6.93
CA SER A 114 -16.12 5.92 -7.44
C SER A 114 -15.67 5.01 -8.60
N GLU A 115 -16.45 3.96 -8.90
CA GLU A 115 -16.17 3.07 -10.05
C GLU A 115 -16.15 3.83 -11.38
N GLU A 116 -16.99 4.86 -11.51
CA GLU A 116 -17.06 5.72 -12.69
C GLU A 116 -15.76 6.51 -12.90
N GLU A 117 -15.12 6.92 -11.81
CA GLU A 117 -13.83 7.62 -11.85
C GLU A 117 -12.64 6.68 -12.10
N LEU A 118 -12.82 5.37 -11.89
CA LEU A 118 -11.78 4.35 -11.98
C LEU A 118 -11.99 3.42 -13.18
N LYS A 119 -12.08 4.03 -14.36
CA LYS A 119 -12.28 3.32 -15.63
C LYS A 119 -11.42 3.91 -16.74
N LYS A 120 -10.77 3.03 -17.51
CA LYS A 120 -10.08 3.35 -18.76
C LYS A 120 -10.34 2.23 -19.77
N GLY A 121 -11.30 2.46 -20.66
CA GLY A 121 -11.79 1.43 -21.59
C GLY A 121 -12.37 0.22 -20.83
N GLU A 122 -11.82 -0.96 -21.13
CA GLU A 122 -12.19 -2.25 -20.53
C GLU A 122 -11.42 -2.60 -19.25
N ILE A 123 -10.57 -1.68 -18.76
CA ILE A 123 -9.89 -1.80 -17.47
C ILE A 123 -10.64 -0.91 -16.47
N LYS A 124 -11.24 -1.51 -15.44
CA LYS A 124 -12.09 -0.81 -14.46
C LYS A 124 -11.92 -1.33 -13.05
N ALA A 125 -12.27 -0.52 -12.06
CA ALA A 125 -12.43 -0.96 -10.68
C ALA A 125 -13.86 -1.40 -10.38
N ILE A 126 -14.01 -2.35 -9.46
CA ILE A 126 -15.28 -2.70 -8.82
C ILE A 126 -15.09 -2.79 -7.30
N PHE A 127 -16.15 -2.52 -6.54
CA PHE A 127 -16.14 -2.64 -5.09
C PHE A 127 -16.76 -3.96 -4.61
N LEU A 128 -16.13 -4.57 -3.61
CA LEU A 128 -16.74 -5.63 -2.82
C LEU A 128 -17.91 -5.07 -2.01
N LEU A 129 -18.90 -5.93 -1.77
CA LEU A 129 -20.04 -5.59 -0.92
C LEU A 129 -19.56 -5.16 0.48
N ALA A 130 -20.29 -4.23 1.09
CA ALA A 130 -20.02 -3.83 2.46
C ALA A 130 -20.10 -5.05 3.41
N ASN A 131 -19.25 -5.06 4.43
CA ASN A 131 -19.23 -6.07 5.52
C ASN A 131 -18.75 -7.49 5.15
N VAL A 132 -18.37 -7.76 3.90
CA VAL A 132 -17.76 -9.06 3.51
C VAL A 132 -16.26 -8.96 3.20
N THR A 133 -15.67 -7.77 3.33
CA THR A 133 -14.27 -7.51 2.99
C THR A 133 -13.31 -8.45 3.69
N SER A 134 -13.40 -8.60 5.00
CA SER A 134 -12.48 -9.48 5.75
C SER A 134 -12.59 -10.95 5.36
N LEU A 135 -13.76 -11.36 4.83
CA LEU A 135 -14.02 -12.74 4.42
C LEU A 135 -13.57 -12.99 2.98
N ILE A 136 -13.66 -12.02 2.08
CA ILE A 136 -13.52 -12.25 0.63
C ILE A 136 -12.29 -11.54 0.04
N GLN A 137 -11.83 -10.44 0.64
CA GLN A 137 -10.77 -9.62 0.08
C GLN A 137 -9.43 -10.38 0.19
N PRO A 138 -8.84 -10.80 -0.95
CA PRO A 138 -7.72 -11.76 -0.90
C PRO A 138 -6.44 -11.20 -0.27
N MET A 139 -6.26 -9.87 -0.26
CA MET A 139 -5.08 -9.26 0.34
C MET A 139 -5.13 -9.30 1.88
N ASP A 140 -6.33 -9.21 2.45
CA ASP A 140 -6.62 -9.29 3.88
C ASP A 140 -6.57 -10.73 4.38
N GLN A 141 -6.72 -11.73 3.51
CA GLN A 141 -6.55 -13.16 3.80
C GLN A 141 -5.08 -13.61 3.90
N GLY A 142 -4.23 -12.78 4.50
CA GLY A 142 -2.88 -13.16 4.92
C GLY A 142 -1.74 -12.58 4.07
N VAL A 143 -1.98 -12.04 2.87
CA VAL A 143 -0.92 -11.39 2.08
C VAL A 143 -0.37 -10.16 2.82
N ILE A 144 -1.28 -9.28 3.29
CA ILE A 144 -0.92 -8.08 4.06
C ILE A 144 -0.26 -8.47 5.40
N GLU A 145 -0.78 -9.50 6.07
CA GLU A 145 -0.21 -9.98 7.33
C GLU A 145 1.21 -10.52 7.13
N TRP A 146 1.41 -11.32 6.09
CA TRP A 146 2.71 -11.90 5.74
C TRP A 146 3.74 -10.81 5.45
N LEU A 147 3.38 -9.77 4.67
CA LEU A 147 4.27 -8.64 4.40
C LEU A 147 4.67 -7.93 5.71
N LYS A 148 3.69 -7.64 6.57
CA LYS A 148 3.93 -6.99 7.88
C LYS A 148 4.86 -7.82 8.77
N ARG A 149 4.70 -9.15 8.77
CA ARG A 149 5.55 -10.08 9.53
C ARG A 149 6.97 -10.15 8.96
N ARG A 150 7.10 -10.21 7.63
CA ARG A 150 8.40 -10.24 6.95
C ARG A 150 9.18 -8.95 7.19
N TYR A 151 8.53 -7.79 7.00
CA TYR A 151 9.13 -6.48 7.30
C TYR A 151 9.63 -6.41 8.73
N ARG A 152 8.80 -6.82 9.70
CA ARG A 152 9.19 -6.84 11.13
C ARG A 152 10.42 -7.70 11.39
N ARG A 153 10.49 -8.91 10.80
CA ARG A 153 11.62 -9.80 10.99
C ARG A 153 12.91 -9.18 10.46
N ILE A 154 12.87 -8.56 9.29
CA ILE A 154 14.03 -7.86 8.71
C ILE A 154 14.42 -6.68 9.60
N TYR A 155 13.45 -5.85 9.97
CA TYR A 155 13.69 -4.65 10.78
C TYR A 155 14.30 -4.98 12.15
N ILE A 156 13.79 -6.01 12.84
CA ILE A 156 14.36 -6.44 14.13
C ILE A 156 15.74 -7.06 13.93
N GLY A 157 15.95 -7.85 12.87
CA GLY A 157 17.27 -8.43 12.58
C GLY A 157 18.31 -7.44 12.03
N SER A 158 17.91 -6.21 11.74
CA SER A 158 18.81 -5.11 11.34
C SER A 158 19.16 -4.15 12.47
N ILE A 159 18.63 -4.39 13.68
CA ILE A 159 18.98 -3.71 14.93
C ILE A 159 19.88 -4.66 15.73
#